data_AF-A0A964NM23-F1
#
_entry.id   AF-A0A964NM23-F1
#
_cell.length_a   1.000
_cell.length_b   1.000
_cell.length_c   1.000
_cell.angle_alpha   90.00
_cell.angle_beta   90.00
_cell.angle_gamma   90.00
#
_symmetry.space_group_name_H-M   'P 1'
#
loop_
_entity.id
_entity.type
_entity.pdbx_description
1 polymer ?
#
loop_
_entity_poly.entity_id
_entity_poly.type
_entity_poly.pdbx_seq_one_letter_code
_entity_poly.pdbx_strand_id
1 'polypeptide(L)'
;MKYSKRIKLMHALCLAETLRDDEAKPNTDLNDYDALAAADYLSCYVTFKAIQAAERSPLAERTENFDMLSVYQAYALLAYAFFTTPLAQEDIAPNLAAAQITIAKTLFAGLPDAELLEIIESGFHKFQLIGDAEAEHWTEFRENLDKLTVAFVIAGTDDESPHDKEEVTPLFGQLLSQLCEAFANV
;
A
#
# COMPACT_ATOMS: atom_id res chain seq x y z
N MET A 1 -1.47 22.33 -4.64
CA MET A 1 -2.64 21.57 -4.13
C MET A 1 -2.31 21.00 -2.76
N LYS A 2 -3.27 20.93 -1.81
CA LYS A 2 -3.07 20.22 -0.52
C LYS A 2 -2.81 18.73 -0.76
N TYR A 3 -1.98 18.08 0.07
CA TYR A 3 -1.66 16.67 -0.07
C TYR A 3 -2.91 15.78 0.12
N SER A 4 -3.79 16.11 1.08
CA SER A 4 -5.08 15.42 1.27
C SER A 4 -5.94 15.40 0.00
N LYS A 5 -5.92 16.48 -0.80
CA LYS A 5 -6.62 16.53 -2.09
C LYS A 5 -5.92 15.66 -3.15
N ARG A 6 -4.60 15.62 -3.15
CA ARG A 6 -3.82 14.73 -4.04
C ARG A 6 -4.15 13.27 -3.79
N ILE A 7 -4.12 12.80 -2.54
CA ILE A 7 -4.39 11.37 -2.29
C ILE A 7 -5.84 10.98 -2.62
N LYS A 8 -6.81 11.89 -2.39
CA LYS A 8 -8.21 11.65 -2.76
C LYS A 8 -8.38 11.56 -4.28
N LEU A 9 -7.73 12.46 -5.03
CA LEU A 9 -7.70 12.39 -6.48
C LEU A 9 -7.03 11.11 -6.97
N MET A 10 -5.89 10.77 -6.38
CA MET A 10 -5.15 9.54 -6.70
C MET A 10 -6.02 8.29 -6.47
N HIS A 11 -6.75 8.23 -5.35
CA HIS A 11 -7.72 7.16 -5.09
C HIS A 11 -8.79 7.12 -6.18
N ALA A 12 -9.43 8.24 -6.52
CA ALA A 12 -10.46 8.28 -7.56
C ALA A 12 -9.93 7.80 -8.93
N LEU A 13 -8.70 8.18 -9.29
CA LEU A 13 -8.04 7.75 -10.52
C LEU A 13 -7.74 6.24 -10.51
N CYS A 14 -7.12 5.73 -9.45
CA CYS A 14 -6.85 4.30 -9.32
C CYS A 14 -8.14 3.46 -9.28
N LEU A 15 -9.20 3.97 -8.64
CA LEU A 15 -10.50 3.30 -8.61
C LEU A 15 -11.09 3.21 -10.01
N ALA A 16 -11.06 4.30 -10.79
CA ALA A 16 -11.55 4.33 -12.17
C ALA A 16 -10.88 3.27 -13.07
N GLU A 17 -9.64 2.90 -12.80
CA GLU A 17 -8.90 1.87 -13.56
C GLU A 17 -9.26 0.44 -13.18
N THR A 18 -9.78 0.26 -11.97
CA THR A 18 -10.15 -1.08 -11.47
C THR A 18 -11.60 -1.43 -11.76
N LEU A 19 -12.44 -0.43 -12.08
CA LEU A 19 -13.83 -0.63 -12.42
C LEU A 19 -13.96 -1.25 -13.82
N ARG A 20 -14.95 -2.14 -13.96
CA ARG A 20 -15.36 -2.63 -15.28
C ARG A 20 -16.17 -1.56 -16.01
N ASP A 21 -16.21 -1.63 -17.33
CA ASP A 21 -16.90 -0.66 -18.19
C ASP A 21 -18.41 -0.51 -17.88
N ASP A 22 -19.02 -1.52 -17.24
CA ASP A 22 -20.43 -1.57 -16.86
C ASP A 22 -20.70 -1.06 -15.42
N GLU A 23 -19.66 -0.73 -14.65
CA GLU A 23 -19.77 -0.23 -13.29
C GLU A 23 -19.92 1.30 -13.26
N ALA A 24 -20.66 1.81 -12.28
CA ALA A 24 -20.84 3.24 -12.11
C ALA A 24 -19.49 3.91 -11.89
N LYS A 25 -19.18 4.92 -12.71
CA LYS A 25 -17.93 5.68 -12.58
C LYS A 25 -17.80 6.27 -11.17
N PRO A 26 -16.57 6.40 -10.65
CA PRO A 26 -16.35 6.96 -9.33
C PRO A 26 -16.92 8.37 -9.23
N ASN A 27 -17.24 8.78 -8.01
CA ASN A 27 -17.66 10.15 -7.76
C ASN A 27 -16.53 11.10 -8.18
N THR A 28 -16.90 12.21 -8.83
CA THR A 28 -15.95 13.24 -9.26
C THR A 28 -15.75 14.31 -8.20
N ASP A 29 -16.60 14.37 -7.17
CA ASP A 29 -16.43 15.28 -6.05
C ASP A 29 -15.44 14.70 -5.02
N LEU A 30 -14.23 15.28 -4.98
CA LEU A 30 -13.19 14.90 -4.02
C LEU A 30 -13.60 15.17 -2.56
N ASN A 31 -14.64 15.95 -2.29
CA ASN A 31 -15.12 16.18 -0.93
C ASN A 31 -15.80 14.93 -0.34
N ASP A 32 -16.30 14.03 -1.19
CA ASP A 32 -16.96 12.79 -0.76
C ASP A 32 -15.97 11.67 -0.43
N TYR A 33 -14.67 11.89 -0.67
CA TYR A 33 -13.61 10.99 -0.30
C TYR A 33 -13.01 11.39 1.05
N ASP A 34 -12.81 10.41 1.93
CA ASP A 34 -11.99 10.59 3.13
C ASP A 34 -10.50 10.38 2.82
N ALA A 35 -9.63 11.17 3.47
CA ALA A 35 -8.19 11.11 3.22
C ALA A 35 -7.59 9.81 3.75
N LEU A 36 -7.99 9.34 4.93
CA LEU A 36 -7.46 8.10 5.50
C LEU A 36 -8.01 6.89 4.75
N ALA A 37 -9.29 6.91 4.35
CA ALA A 37 -9.85 5.87 3.49
C ALA A 37 -9.15 5.82 2.12
N ALA A 38 -8.75 6.97 1.56
CA ALA A 38 -7.93 7.01 0.36
C ALA A 38 -6.55 6.37 0.60
N ALA A 39 -5.91 6.63 1.74
CA ALA A 39 -4.64 5.99 2.09
C ALA A 39 -4.79 4.46 2.27
N ASP A 40 -5.87 3.97 2.92
CA ASP A 40 -6.17 2.54 3.05
C ASP A 40 -6.26 1.89 1.66
N TYR A 41 -7.06 2.48 0.76
CA TYR A 41 -7.25 2.00 -0.60
C TYR A 41 -5.94 2.01 -1.39
N LEU A 42 -5.21 3.12 -1.39
CA LEU A 42 -3.97 3.26 -2.15
C LEU A 42 -2.89 2.29 -1.66
N SER A 43 -2.82 2.03 -0.34
CA SER A 43 -1.92 1.03 0.24
C SER A 43 -2.23 -0.37 -0.29
N CYS A 44 -3.50 -0.74 -0.36
CA CYS A 44 -3.92 -1.99 -0.96
C CYS A 44 -3.61 -2.02 -2.47
N TYR A 45 -3.91 -0.94 -3.19
CA TYR A 45 -3.69 -0.83 -4.62
C TYR A 45 -2.22 -1.01 -4.99
N VAL A 46 -1.30 -0.26 -4.36
CA VAL A 46 0.13 -0.36 -4.68
C VAL A 46 0.70 -1.71 -4.26
N THR A 47 0.21 -2.30 -3.18
CA THR A 47 0.62 -3.66 -2.77
C THR A 47 0.15 -4.71 -3.78
N PHE A 48 -1.09 -4.62 -4.25
CA PHE A 48 -1.59 -5.50 -5.29
C PHE A 48 -0.79 -5.36 -6.60
N LYS A 49 -0.52 -4.13 -7.04
CA LYS A 49 0.32 -3.86 -8.21
C LYS A 49 1.74 -4.38 -8.02
N ALA A 50 2.31 -4.24 -6.82
CA ALA A 50 3.62 -4.77 -6.48
C ALA A 50 3.67 -6.30 -6.59
N ILE A 51 2.66 -7.00 -6.04
CA ILE A 51 2.54 -8.47 -6.13
C ILE A 51 2.49 -8.91 -7.61
N GLN A 52 1.69 -8.22 -8.42
CA GLN A 52 1.60 -8.49 -9.86
C GLN A 52 2.93 -8.26 -10.58
N ALA A 53 3.59 -7.12 -10.32
CA ALA A 53 4.87 -6.77 -10.94
C ALA A 53 6.02 -7.69 -10.49
N ALA A 54 5.95 -8.24 -9.28
CA ALA A 54 6.87 -9.24 -8.75
C ALA A 54 6.54 -10.68 -9.21
N GLU A 55 5.51 -10.85 -10.04
CA GLU A 55 5.04 -12.15 -10.56
C GLU A 55 4.68 -13.16 -9.45
N ARG A 56 4.21 -12.67 -8.29
CA ARG A 56 3.86 -13.50 -7.12
C ARG A 56 2.38 -13.86 -7.11
N SER A 57 2.05 -14.96 -6.42
CA SER A 57 0.67 -15.48 -6.32
C SER A 57 0.27 -15.70 -4.86
N PRO A 58 -0.54 -14.79 -4.28
CA PRO A 58 -1.04 -14.96 -2.92
C PRO A 58 -1.84 -16.25 -2.73
N LEU A 59 -2.52 -16.72 -3.78
CA LEU A 59 -3.25 -17.99 -3.74
C LEU A 59 -2.31 -19.20 -3.61
N ALA A 60 -1.21 -19.20 -4.36
CA ALA A 60 -0.20 -20.26 -4.25
C ALA A 60 0.48 -20.20 -2.89
N GLU A 61 0.88 -19.01 -2.45
CA GLU A 61 1.56 -18.80 -1.17
C GLU A 61 0.69 -19.17 0.03
N ARG A 62 -0.63 -18.92 -0.02
CA ARG A 62 -1.54 -19.42 1.03
C ARG A 62 -1.38 -20.94 1.27
N THR A 63 -1.06 -21.70 0.23
CA THR A 63 -0.89 -23.17 0.31
C THR A 63 0.55 -23.56 0.59
N GLU A 64 1.53 -22.87 0.00
CA GLU A 64 2.93 -23.27 -0.04
C GLU A 64 3.80 -22.55 1.01
N ASN A 65 3.47 -21.29 1.34
CA ASN A 65 4.18 -20.46 2.29
C ASN A 65 3.26 -19.36 2.86
N PHE A 66 2.38 -19.73 3.78
CA PHE A 66 1.33 -18.86 4.31
C PHE A 66 1.89 -17.57 4.97
N ASP A 67 3.07 -17.64 5.60
CA ASP A 67 3.68 -16.47 6.25
C ASP A 67 3.97 -15.33 5.26
N MET A 68 4.12 -15.62 3.96
CA MET A 68 4.32 -14.59 2.94
C MET A 68 3.13 -13.61 2.83
N LEU A 69 1.92 -14.06 3.16
CA LEU A 69 0.75 -13.16 3.23
C LEU A 69 0.93 -12.10 4.33
N SER A 70 1.62 -12.44 5.43
CA SER A 70 1.97 -11.47 6.47
C SER A 70 3.04 -10.46 6.01
N VAL A 71 3.92 -10.84 5.07
CA VAL A 71 4.88 -9.92 4.45
C VAL A 71 4.16 -8.89 3.58
N TYR A 72 3.13 -9.31 2.83
CA TYR A 72 2.29 -8.39 2.07
C TYR A 72 1.50 -7.44 2.96
N GLN A 73 0.98 -7.94 4.09
CA GLN A 73 0.36 -7.10 5.11
C GLN A 73 1.35 -6.05 5.65
N ALA A 74 2.58 -6.46 5.98
CA ALA A 74 3.62 -5.54 6.45
C ALA A 74 3.97 -4.48 5.40
N TYR A 75 4.11 -4.88 4.14
CA TYR A 75 4.37 -3.97 3.02
C TYR A 75 3.25 -2.93 2.86
N ALA A 76 2.00 -3.36 2.93
CA ALA A 76 0.85 -2.46 2.83
C ALA A 76 0.77 -1.50 4.02
N LEU A 77 1.12 -1.93 5.23
CA LEU A 77 1.20 -1.06 6.41
C LEU A 77 2.31 -0.02 6.31
N LEU A 78 3.46 -0.39 5.73
CA LEU A 78 4.53 0.57 5.42
C LEU A 78 4.07 1.60 4.40
N ALA A 79 3.44 1.16 3.30
CA ALA A 79 2.87 2.07 2.30
C ALA A 79 1.84 3.01 2.93
N TYR A 80 0.96 2.51 3.80
CA TYR A 80 0.00 3.32 4.55
C TYR A 80 0.67 4.37 5.43
N ALA A 81 1.72 3.98 6.16
CA ALA A 81 2.47 4.92 7.00
C ALA A 81 3.04 6.07 6.16
N PHE A 82 3.59 5.79 4.97
CA PHE A 82 4.13 6.83 4.09
C PHE A 82 3.05 7.65 3.37
N PHE A 83 1.93 7.05 2.97
CA PHE A 83 0.79 7.82 2.46
C PHE A 83 0.16 8.73 3.51
N THR A 84 0.25 8.40 4.79
CA THR A 84 -0.37 9.21 5.86
C THR A 84 0.58 10.19 6.54
N THR A 85 1.89 9.99 6.44
CA THR A 85 2.88 10.88 7.07
C THR A 85 2.73 12.35 6.63
N PRO A 86 2.58 12.69 5.33
CA PRO A 86 2.40 14.08 4.92
C PRO A 86 1.06 14.69 5.37
N LEU A 87 0.03 13.88 5.65
CA LEU A 87 -1.27 14.35 6.13
C LEU A 87 -1.20 14.98 7.53
N ALA A 88 -0.17 14.66 8.32
CA ALA A 88 0.05 15.28 9.62
C ALA A 88 0.25 16.81 9.52
N GLN A 89 0.75 17.32 8.38
CA GLN A 89 0.86 18.76 8.11
C GLN A 89 -0.50 19.44 7.90
N GLU A 90 -1.55 18.64 7.73
CA GLU A 90 -2.94 19.09 7.57
C GLU A 90 -3.82 18.69 8.77
N ASP A 91 -3.21 18.36 9.91
CA ASP A 91 -3.87 17.95 11.16
C ASP A 91 -4.74 16.68 11.02
N ILE A 92 -4.41 15.81 10.05
CA ILE A 92 -5.08 14.52 9.85
C ILE A 92 -4.15 13.42 10.38
N ALA A 93 -4.51 12.84 11.52
CA ALA A 93 -3.71 11.79 12.16
C ALA A 93 -4.04 10.39 11.59
N PRO A 94 -3.03 9.52 11.38
CA PRO A 94 -3.25 8.15 10.94
C PRO A 94 -3.96 7.31 12.00
N ASN A 95 -4.70 6.29 11.56
CA ASN A 95 -5.32 5.29 12.43
C ASN A 95 -4.83 3.89 12.04
N LEU A 96 -3.60 3.57 12.43
CA LEU A 96 -2.95 2.30 12.10
C LEU A 96 -3.75 1.08 12.62
N ALA A 97 -4.41 1.22 13.78
CA ALA A 97 -5.18 0.15 14.40
C ALA A 97 -6.40 -0.25 13.55
N ALA A 98 -7.10 0.72 12.97
CA ALA A 98 -8.18 0.45 12.02
C ALA A 98 -7.63 0.04 10.65
N ALA A 99 -6.59 0.72 10.17
CA ALA A 99 -6.01 0.50 8.85
C ALA A 99 -5.54 -0.94 8.65
N GLN A 100 -4.86 -1.55 9.64
CA GLN A 100 -4.40 -2.94 9.51
C GLN A 100 -5.55 -3.93 9.25
N ILE A 101 -6.72 -3.70 9.87
CA ILE A 101 -7.90 -4.55 9.71
C ILE A 101 -8.52 -4.30 8.33
N THR A 102 -8.67 -3.04 7.93
CA THR A 102 -9.20 -2.66 6.62
C THR A 102 -8.33 -3.24 5.50
N ILE A 103 -7.02 -3.01 5.56
CA ILE A 103 -6.04 -3.46 4.58
C ILE A 103 -6.06 -4.99 4.45
N ALA A 104 -6.03 -5.72 5.57
CA ALA A 104 -6.06 -7.17 5.53
C ALA A 104 -7.34 -7.71 4.89
N LYS A 105 -8.50 -7.15 5.26
CA LYS A 105 -9.80 -7.55 4.69
C LYS A 105 -9.91 -7.23 3.21
N THR A 106 -9.25 -6.17 2.74
CA THR A 106 -9.23 -5.79 1.33
C THR A 106 -8.26 -6.66 0.53
N LEU A 107 -7.02 -6.85 0.97
CA LEU A 107 -6.01 -7.63 0.26
C LEU A 107 -6.33 -9.13 0.23
N PHE A 108 -6.87 -9.65 1.33
CA PHE A 108 -7.13 -11.09 1.51
C PHE A 108 -8.62 -11.39 1.59
N ALA A 109 -9.42 -10.66 0.80
CA ALA A 109 -10.85 -10.85 0.72
C ALA A 109 -11.20 -12.33 0.44
N GLY A 110 -12.06 -12.91 1.27
CA GLY A 110 -12.49 -14.30 1.17
C GLY A 110 -11.70 -15.29 2.03
N LEU A 111 -10.66 -14.86 2.76
CA LEU A 111 -10.04 -15.70 3.79
C LEU A 111 -10.90 -15.77 5.07
N PRO A 112 -10.87 -16.89 5.81
CA PRO A 112 -11.51 -16.99 7.12
C PRO A 112 -10.89 -16.03 8.15
N ASP A 113 -11.69 -15.60 9.14
CA ASP A 113 -11.24 -14.67 10.19
C ASP A 113 -9.99 -15.15 10.95
N ALA A 114 -9.85 -16.47 11.15
CA ALA A 114 -8.69 -17.05 11.83
C ALA A 114 -7.39 -16.83 11.04
N GLU A 115 -7.43 -17.02 9.72
CA GLU A 115 -6.29 -16.77 8.83
C GLU A 115 -5.98 -15.26 8.75
N LEU A 116 -7.02 -14.42 8.66
CA LEU A 116 -6.85 -12.97 8.66
C LEU A 116 -6.18 -12.48 9.94
N LEU A 117 -6.55 -13.02 11.10
CA LEU A 117 -5.97 -12.65 12.38
C LEU A 117 -4.47 -12.99 12.44
N GLU A 118 -4.08 -14.19 11.98
CA GLU A 118 -2.68 -14.59 11.91
C GLU A 118 -1.87 -13.69 10.97
N ILE A 119 -2.41 -13.36 9.80
CA ILE A 119 -1.79 -12.43 8.84
C ILE A 119 -1.62 -11.04 9.45
N ILE A 120 -2.64 -10.53 10.14
CA ILE A 120 -2.59 -9.21 10.78
C ILE A 120 -1.53 -9.18 11.89
N GLU A 121 -1.53 -10.17 12.79
CA GLU A 121 -0.59 -10.21 13.91
C GLU A 121 0.86 -10.36 13.45
N SER A 122 1.13 -11.34 12.57
CA SER A 122 2.47 -11.57 12.02
C SER A 122 2.92 -10.38 11.15
N GLY A 123 2.02 -9.81 10.36
CA GLY A 123 2.32 -8.68 9.48
C GLY A 123 2.60 -7.40 10.26
N PHE A 124 1.85 -7.14 11.33
CA PHE A 124 2.11 -6.02 12.22
C PHE A 124 3.45 -6.18 12.94
N HIS A 125 3.80 -7.40 13.38
CA HIS A 125 5.10 -7.66 13.98
C HIS A 125 6.24 -7.38 12.99
N LYS A 126 6.13 -7.86 11.73
CA LYS A 126 7.11 -7.58 10.67
C LYS A 126 7.22 -6.08 10.37
N PHE A 127 6.08 -5.37 10.31
CA PHE A 127 6.05 -3.91 10.17
C PHE A 127 6.87 -3.21 11.28
N GLN A 128 6.68 -3.62 12.55
CA GLN A 128 7.45 -3.08 13.68
C GLN A 128 8.94 -3.40 13.56
N LEU A 129 9.29 -4.65 13.21
CA LEU A 129 10.69 -5.04 13.01
C LEU A 129 11.40 -4.18 11.97
N ILE A 130 10.73 -3.89 10.85
CA ILE A 130 11.28 -3.02 9.80
C ILE A 130 11.32 -1.56 10.29
N GLY A 131 10.31 -1.11 11.03
CA GLY A 131 10.23 0.24 11.61
C GLY A 131 11.26 0.53 12.70
N ASP A 132 11.68 -0.48 13.45
CA ASP A 132 12.64 -0.36 14.55
C ASP A 132 14.07 -0.71 14.11
N ALA A 133 14.25 -1.28 12.91
CA ALA A 133 15.56 -1.66 12.42
C ALA A 133 16.48 -0.45 12.19
N GLU A 134 17.67 -0.49 12.78
CA GLU A 134 18.72 0.53 12.60
C GLU A 134 19.72 0.18 11.50
N ALA A 135 19.67 -1.05 10.97
CA ALA A 135 20.58 -1.47 9.90
C ALA A 135 20.37 -0.63 8.64
N GLU A 136 21.46 -0.26 7.98
CA GLU A 136 21.48 0.69 6.85
C GLU A 136 20.51 0.27 5.74
N HIS A 137 20.52 -1.00 5.33
CA HIS A 137 19.62 -1.52 4.29
C HIS A 137 18.12 -1.35 4.62
N TRP A 138 17.72 -1.44 5.89
CA TRP A 138 16.33 -1.19 6.30
C TRP A 138 15.99 0.30 6.32
N THR A 139 16.97 1.15 6.62
CA THR A 139 16.80 2.60 6.50
C THR A 139 16.64 3.02 5.04
N GLU A 140 17.51 2.53 4.16
CA GLU A 140 17.42 2.78 2.72
C GLU A 140 16.11 2.25 2.12
N PHE A 141 15.69 1.04 2.51
CA PHE A 141 14.42 0.47 2.07
C PHE A 141 13.23 1.38 2.42
N ARG A 142 13.16 1.86 3.68
CA ARG A 142 12.11 2.77 4.14
C ARG A 142 12.14 4.10 3.40
N GLU A 143 13.32 4.70 3.22
CA GLU A 143 13.46 5.93 2.44
C GLU A 143 13.04 5.77 0.98
N ASN A 144 13.37 4.64 0.37
CA ASN A 144 12.99 4.36 -1.02
C ASN A 144 11.49 4.18 -1.14
N LEU A 145 10.86 3.47 -0.21
CA LEU A 145 9.41 3.31 -0.19
C LEU A 145 8.69 4.64 0.06
N ASP A 146 9.18 5.48 0.98
CA ASP A 146 8.67 6.84 1.20
C ASP A 146 8.71 7.67 -0.10
N LYS A 147 9.90 7.82 -0.69
CA LYS A 147 10.10 8.53 -1.95
C LYS A 147 9.18 8.00 -3.04
N LEU A 148 9.01 6.69 -3.11
CA LEU A 148 8.18 6.05 -4.11
C LEU A 148 6.68 6.35 -3.92
N THR A 149 6.17 6.31 -2.68
CA THR A 149 4.77 6.69 -2.42
C THR A 149 4.48 8.16 -2.75
N VAL A 150 5.42 9.06 -2.46
CA VAL A 150 5.32 10.47 -2.85
C VAL A 150 5.37 10.61 -4.37
N ALA A 151 6.34 9.99 -5.03
CA ALA A 151 6.47 10.02 -6.48
C ALA A 151 5.19 9.50 -7.17
N PHE A 152 4.60 8.41 -6.67
CA PHE A 152 3.36 7.85 -7.18
C PHE A 152 2.18 8.83 -7.10
N VAL A 153 2.01 9.50 -5.96
CA VAL A 153 0.96 10.52 -5.79
C VAL A 153 1.19 11.72 -6.69
N ILE A 154 2.43 12.20 -6.82
CA ILE A 154 2.75 13.35 -7.68
C ILE A 154 2.56 12.98 -9.15
N ALA A 155 3.14 11.87 -9.61
CA ALA A 155 3.04 11.39 -10.99
C ALA A 155 1.59 11.17 -11.44
N GLY A 156 0.71 10.71 -10.56
CA GLY A 156 -0.70 10.52 -10.88
C GLY A 156 -1.58 11.76 -10.73
N THR A 157 -1.10 12.86 -10.14
CA THR A 157 -1.96 14.02 -9.82
C THR A 157 -1.39 15.37 -10.23
N ASP A 158 -0.23 15.38 -10.87
CA ASP A 158 0.46 16.58 -11.32
C ASP A 158 0.86 16.42 -12.79
N ASP A 159 0.18 17.15 -13.67
CA ASP A 159 0.43 17.11 -15.11
C ASP A 159 1.83 17.64 -15.49
N GLU A 160 2.52 18.33 -14.56
CA GLU A 160 3.91 18.79 -14.72
C GLU A 160 4.95 17.81 -14.17
N SER A 161 4.52 16.63 -13.67
CA SER A 161 5.43 15.59 -13.19
C SER A 161 6.38 15.13 -14.32
N PRO A 162 7.69 14.92 -14.02
CA PRO A 162 8.64 14.39 -15.00
C PRO A 162 8.41 12.91 -15.34
N HIS A 163 7.55 12.23 -14.58
CA HIS A 163 7.24 10.81 -14.73
C HIS A 163 5.73 10.58 -14.70
N ASP A 164 5.29 9.61 -15.49
CA ASP A 164 3.92 9.12 -15.45
C ASP A 164 3.75 8.05 -14.37
N LYS A 165 2.52 7.89 -13.87
CA LYS A 165 2.21 6.90 -12.84
C LYS A 165 2.56 5.47 -13.28
N GLU A 166 2.37 5.16 -14.56
CA GLU A 166 2.66 3.85 -15.17
C GLU A 166 4.16 3.53 -15.14
N GLU A 167 5.03 4.54 -15.16
CA GLU A 167 6.48 4.38 -15.03
C GLU A 167 6.90 4.12 -13.58
N VAL A 168 6.20 4.74 -12.62
CA VAL A 168 6.49 4.65 -11.19
C VAL A 168 5.96 3.35 -10.58
N THR A 169 4.77 2.90 -11.01
CA THR A 169 4.05 1.76 -10.40
C THR A 169 4.88 0.46 -10.34
N PRO A 170 5.62 0.05 -11.39
CA PRO A 170 6.42 -1.17 -11.37
C PRO A 170 7.52 -1.19 -10.30
N LEU A 171 7.99 -0.03 -9.84
CA LEU A 171 9.06 0.07 -8.83
C LEU A 171 8.60 -0.45 -7.46
N PHE A 172 7.29 -0.43 -7.17
CA PHE A 172 6.77 -1.06 -5.95
C PHE A 172 6.99 -2.58 -5.97
N GLY A 173 6.97 -3.22 -7.14
CA GLY A 173 7.29 -4.65 -7.26
C GLY A 173 8.72 -4.97 -6.88
N GLN A 174 9.67 -4.09 -7.21
CA GLN A 174 11.08 -4.27 -6.87
C GLN A 174 11.29 -4.21 -5.34
N LEU A 175 10.70 -3.22 -4.68
CA LEU A 175 10.77 -3.11 -3.21
C LEU A 175 10.05 -4.27 -2.53
N LEU A 176 8.89 -4.69 -3.06
CA LEU A 176 8.20 -5.85 -2.51
C LEU A 176 9.05 -7.12 -2.61
N SER A 177 9.70 -7.37 -3.76
CA SER A 177 10.58 -8.52 -3.93
C SER A 177 11.73 -8.53 -2.92
N GLN A 178 12.39 -7.37 -2.70
CA GLN A 178 13.43 -7.24 -1.68
C GLN A 178 12.90 -7.60 -0.29
N LEU A 179 11.70 -7.12 0.05
CA LEU A 179 11.09 -7.43 1.34
C LEU A 179 10.78 -8.92 1.47
N CYS A 180 10.19 -9.53 0.45
CA CYS A 180 9.87 -10.96 0.44
C CYS A 180 11.13 -11.82 0.55
N GLU A 181 12.22 -11.46 -0.13
CA GLU A 181 13.51 -12.16 -0.03
C GLU A 181 14.11 -12.08 1.37
N ALA A 182 13.99 -10.93 2.04
CA ALA A 182 14.47 -10.75 3.39
C ALA A 182 13.72 -11.65 4.40
N PHE A 183 12.42 -11.86 4.20
CA PHE A 183 11.59 -12.71 5.07
C PHE A 183 11.44 -14.17 4.61
N ALA A 184 11.86 -14.52 3.39
CA ALA A 184 11.86 -15.91 2.92
C ALA A 184 12.97 -16.77 3.55
N ASN A 185 14.00 -16.15 4.13
CA ASN A 185 15.19 -16.81 4.68
C ASN A 185 15.22 -16.83 6.22
N VAL A 186 14.10 -16.51 6.88
CA VAL A 186 13.98 -16.42 8.36
C VAL A 186 13.31 -17.67 8.92
#